data_AF-A0A9Q8L550-F1
#
_entry.id   AF-A0A9Q8L550-F1
#
_cell.length_a   1.000
_cell.length_b   1.000
_cell.length_c   1.000
_cell.angle_alpha   90.00
_cell.angle_beta   90.00
_cell.angle_gamma   90.00
#
_symmetry.space_group_name_H-M   'P 1'
#
loop_
_entity.id
_entity.type
_entity.pdbx_description
1 polymer ?
#
loop_
_entity_poly.entity_id
_entity_poly.type
_entity_poly.pdbx_seq_one_letter_code
_entity_poly.pdbx_strand_id
1 'polypeptide(L)'
;MFPSLTFSGATIICPDDLIATVAALTLAIRVIGGSVGYSVYYNVFVSKFVPKAMAHIGGYMNSIGITNETVIGEAIQLTADSLIERIAELPGVAGVPGAHEAIVHAGQVAYAEAYVYVYYVSIAFGTNSIVAACFLGDIGKYMTDDVAVVM
;
A
#
# COMPACT_ATOMS: atom_id res chain seq x y z
N MET A 1 -20.12 -9.61 -4.01
CA MET A 1 -21.23 -9.21 -4.90
C MET A 1 -21.21 -7.71 -5.29
N PHE A 2 -20.38 -6.86 -4.68
CA PHE A 2 -20.22 -5.45 -5.07
C PHE A 2 -19.14 -5.12 -6.14
N PRO A 3 -18.08 -5.93 -6.39
CA PRO A 3 -17.09 -5.61 -7.44
C PRO A 3 -17.59 -5.85 -8.87
N SER A 4 -18.71 -6.55 -9.03
CA SER A 4 -19.26 -6.96 -10.33
C SER A 4 -20.16 -5.91 -10.98
N LEU A 5 -20.66 -4.92 -10.23
CA LEU A 5 -21.61 -3.92 -10.75
C LEU A 5 -20.93 -2.69 -11.40
N THR A 6 -19.76 -2.28 -10.94
CA THR A 6 -19.01 -1.17 -11.57
C THR A 6 -18.33 -1.59 -12.89
N PHE A 7 -18.09 -2.90 -13.09
CA PHE A 7 -17.62 -3.43 -14.37
C PHE A 7 -18.72 -3.45 -15.45
N SER A 8 -19.99 -3.27 -15.05
CA SER A 8 -21.14 -3.35 -15.94
C SER A 8 -21.59 -2.00 -16.51
N GLY A 9 -21.33 -0.86 -15.86
CA GLY A 9 -21.89 0.43 -16.31
C GLY A 9 -21.45 0.86 -17.71
N ALA A 10 -20.15 0.75 -18.03
CA ALA A 10 -19.64 1.14 -19.35
C ALA A 10 -19.89 0.06 -20.42
N THR A 11 -19.92 -1.22 -20.04
CA THR A 11 -20.24 -2.33 -20.97
C THR A 11 -21.74 -2.41 -21.28
N ILE A 12 -22.61 -1.95 -20.38
CA ILE A 12 -24.06 -1.82 -20.63
C ILE A 12 -24.38 -0.68 -21.62
N ILE A 13 -23.60 0.41 -21.60
CA ILE A 13 -23.89 1.63 -22.39
C ILE A 13 -23.19 1.63 -23.75
N CYS A 14 -22.12 0.84 -23.91
CA CYS A 14 -21.34 0.83 -25.15
C CYS A 14 -21.90 -0.17 -26.18
N PRO A 15 -21.83 0.17 -27.48
CA PRO A 15 -22.22 -0.74 -28.55
C PRO A 15 -21.31 -1.99 -28.57
N ASP A 16 -21.86 -3.13 -28.97
CA ASP A 16 -21.24 -4.47 -28.84
C ASP A 16 -19.86 -4.60 -29.50
N ASP A 17 -19.63 -3.87 -30.58
CA ASP A 17 -18.36 -3.86 -31.31
C ASP A 17 -17.18 -3.29 -30.48
N LEU A 18 -17.48 -2.57 -29.39
CA LEU A 18 -16.49 -1.91 -28.53
C LEU A 18 -16.47 -2.48 -27.10
N ILE A 19 -17.19 -3.58 -26.82
CA ILE A 19 -17.26 -4.13 -25.47
C ILE A 19 -15.88 -4.60 -24.96
N ALA A 20 -15.06 -5.15 -25.86
CA ALA A 20 -13.71 -5.60 -25.55
C ALA A 20 -12.76 -4.45 -25.20
N THR A 21 -12.86 -3.32 -25.91
CA THR A 21 -12.02 -2.13 -25.64
C THR A 21 -12.42 -1.44 -24.34
N VAL A 22 -13.72 -1.40 -24.01
CA VAL A 22 -14.22 -0.87 -22.73
C VAL A 22 -13.80 -1.74 -21.54
N ALA A 23 -13.86 -3.07 -21.69
CA ALA A 23 -13.36 -3.99 -20.68
C ALA A 23 -11.85 -3.84 -20.45
N ALA A 24 -11.07 -3.71 -21.53
CA ALA A 24 -9.63 -3.47 -21.46
C ALA A 24 -9.30 -2.13 -20.77
N LEU A 25 -10.03 -1.05 -21.09
CA LEU A 25 -9.85 0.26 -20.47
C LEU A 25 -10.14 0.22 -18.96
N THR A 26 -11.18 -0.52 -18.55
CA THR A 26 -11.52 -0.68 -17.13
C THR A 26 -10.40 -1.38 -16.35
N LEU A 27 -9.79 -2.41 -16.94
CA LEU A 27 -8.62 -3.07 -16.35
C LEU A 27 -7.41 -2.14 -16.29
N ALA A 28 -7.16 -1.36 -17.35
CA ALA A 28 -6.05 -0.42 -17.41
C ALA A 28 -6.14 0.65 -16.30
N ILE A 29 -7.33 1.24 -16.10
CA ILE A 29 -7.56 2.23 -15.04
C ILE A 29 -7.34 1.59 -13.66
N ARG A 30 -7.70 0.31 -13.45
CA ARG A 30 -7.44 -0.40 -12.19
C ARG A 30 -5.94 -0.56 -11.91
N VAL A 31 -5.15 -0.93 -12.92
CA VAL A 31 -3.69 -1.06 -12.77
C VAL A 31 -3.04 0.28 -12.45
N ILE A 32 -3.46 1.35 -13.13
CA ILE A 32 -2.96 2.71 -12.89
C ILE A 32 -3.36 3.21 -11.49
N GLY A 33 -4.61 3.01 -11.10
CA GLY A 33 -5.08 3.37 -9.75
C GLY A 33 -4.31 2.63 -8.66
N GLY A 34 -3.99 1.35 -8.89
CA GLY A 34 -3.18 0.54 -7.98
C GLY A 34 -1.75 1.06 -7.82
N SER A 35 -1.07 1.41 -8.92
CA SER A 35 0.32 1.89 -8.87
C SER A 35 0.45 3.29 -8.24
N VAL A 36 -0.49 4.19 -8.55
CA VAL A 36 -0.54 5.53 -7.94
C VAL A 36 -0.87 5.41 -6.45
N GLY A 37 -1.87 4.61 -6.10
CA GLY A 37 -2.24 4.35 -4.71
C GLY A 37 -1.06 3.79 -3.90
N TYR A 38 -0.41 2.75 -4.43
CA TYR A 38 0.79 2.17 -3.80
C TYR A 38 1.88 3.21 -3.56
N SER A 39 2.19 4.03 -4.56
CA SER A 39 3.24 5.06 -4.45
C SER A 39 2.92 6.09 -3.35
N VAL A 40 1.65 6.51 -3.24
CA VAL A 40 1.21 7.45 -2.20
C VAL A 40 1.27 6.81 -0.82
N TYR A 41 0.72 5.61 -0.66
CA TYR A 41 0.76 4.88 0.62
C TYR A 41 2.19 4.63 1.08
N TYR A 42 3.06 4.21 0.17
CA TYR A 42 4.47 3.94 0.46
C TYR A 42 5.21 5.22 0.88
N ASN A 43 5.00 6.34 0.20
CA ASN A 43 5.66 7.60 0.55
C ASN A 43 5.25 8.10 1.94
N VAL A 44 3.95 8.04 2.27
CA VAL A 44 3.45 8.39 3.61
C VAL A 44 4.00 7.44 4.67
N PHE A 45 4.03 6.14 4.36
CA PHE A 45 4.61 5.13 5.24
C PHE A 45 6.08 5.44 5.54
N VAL A 46 6.94 5.62 4.53
CA VAL A 46 8.37 5.89 4.71
C VAL A 46 8.60 7.18 5.50
N SER A 47 7.87 8.25 5.20
CA SER A 47 7.99 9.54 5.91
C SER A 47 7.74 9.43 7.42
N LYS A 48 6.84 8.52 7.84
CA LYS A 48 6.53 8.26 9.25
C LYS A 48 7.34 7.13 9.87
N PHE A 49 7.72 6.14 9.06
CA PHE A 49 8.49 4.97 9.48
C PHE A 49 9.92 5.33 9.85
N VAL A 50 10.64 6.08 9.00
CA VAL A 50 12.06 6.43 9.23
C VAL A 50 12.32 7.06 10.61
N PRO A 51 11.60 8.11 11.05
CA PRO A 51 11.86 8.71 12.37
C PRO A 51 11.49 7.78 13.54
N LYS A 52 10.48 6.91 13.38
CA LYS A 52 10.06 5.94 14.41
C LYS A 52 11.01 4.77 14.52
N ALA A 53 11.50 4.29 13.38
CA ALA A 53 12.52 3.26 13.29
C ALA A 53 13.85 3.77 13.86
N MET A 54 14.24 5.01 13.58
CA MET A 54 15.40 5.66 14.23
C MET A 54 15.28 5.69 15.76
N ALA A 55 14.09 6.00 16.30
CA ALA A 55 13.89 6.06 17.75
C ALA A 55 13.97 4.67 18.42
N HIS A 56 13.27 3.67 17.86
CA HIS A 56 13.20 2.32 18.45
C HIS A 56 14.42 1.46 18.13
N ILE A 57 14.75 1.30 16.84
CA ILE A 57 15.88 0.47 16.38
C ILE A 57 17.20 1.17 16.72
N GLY A 58 17.31 2.48 16.47
CA GLY A 58 18.50 3.26 16.84
C GLY A 58 18.71 3.37 18.35
N GLY A 59 17.64 3.50 19.14
CA GLY A 59 17.72 3.47 20.60
C GLY A 59 18.27 2.14 21.14
N TYR A 60 17.83 1.03 20.55
CA TYR A 60 18.31 -0.30 20.91
C TYR A 60 19.77 -0.55 20.47
N MET A 61 20.14 -0.19 19.23
CA MET A 61 21.52 -0.32 18.76
C MET A 61 22.51 0.53 19.56
N ASN A 62 22.10 1.73 19.97
CA ASN A 62 22.92 2.58 20.84
C ASN A 62 23.13 1.94 22.24
N SER A 63 22.11 1.23 22.76
CA SER A 63 22.24 0.51 24.04
C SER A 63 23.21 -0.68 24.00
N ILE A 64 23.44 -1.27 22.81
CA ILE A 64 24.41 -2.34 22.58
C ILE A 64 25.81 -1.77 22.21
N GLY A 65 25.97 -0.45 22.15
CA GLY A 65 27.24 0.22 21.85
C GLY A 65 27.52 0.39 20.35
N ILE A 66 26.52 0.23 19.49
CA ILE A 66 26.63 0.49 18.05
C ILE A 66 26.17 1.92 17.79
N THR A 67 27.11 2.86 17.74
CA THR A 67 26.86 4.30 17.51
C THR A 67 27.09 4.74 16.06
N ASN A 68 27.32 3.81 15.14
CA ASN A 68 27.59 4.16 13.74
C ASN A 68 26.28 4.42 12.99
N GLU A 69 25.96 5.70 12.74
CA GLU A 69 24.73 6.14 12.07
C GLU A 69 24.48 5.45 10.72
N THR A 70 25.54 5.07 10.00
CA THR A 70 25.44 4.38 8.70
C THR A 70 24.87 2.96 8.86
N VAL A 71 25.34 2.23 9.88
CA VAL A 71 24.89 0.86 10.19
C VAL A 71 23.45 0.87 10.71
N ILE A 72 23.10 1.91 11.47
CA ILE A 72 21.74 2.14 11.97
C ILE A 72 20.79 2.40 10.80
N GLY A 73 21.19 3.26 9.86
CA GLY A 73 20.42 3.54 8.64
C GLY A 73 20.21 2.30 7.77
N GLU A 74 21.26 1.47 7.62
CA GLU A 74 21.20 0.23 6.86
C GLU A 74 20.27 -0.81 7.52
N ALA A 75 20.29 -0.92 8.86
CA ALA A 75 19.36 -1.75 9.61
C ALA A 75 17.89 -1.32 9.43
N ILE A 76 17.65 0.00 9.39
CA ILE A 76 16.32 0.57 9.17
C ILE A 76 15.84 0.30 7.74
N GLN A 77 16.71 0.43 6.74
CA GLN A 77 16.40 0.08 5.36
C GLN A 77 16.09 -1.41 5.21
N LEU A 78 16.92 -2.29 5.77
CA LEU A 78 16.67 -3.74 5.76
C LEU A 78 15.35 -4.11 6.45
N THR A 79 14.99 -3.39 7.52
CA THR A 79 13.69 -3.56 8.20
C THR A 79 12.53 -3.05 7.34
N ALA A 80 12.70 -1.93 6.62
CA ALA A 80 11.70 -1.43 5.68
C ALA A 80 11.49 -2.37 4.48
N ASP A 81 12.57 -2.97 3.98
CA ASP A 81 12.56 -3.91 2.86
C ASP A 81 12.15 -5.33 3.27
N SER A 82 11.88 -5.57 4.57
CA SER A 82 11.57 -6.89 5.13
C SER A 82 12.70 -7.93 4.99
N LEU A 83 13.95 -7.51 4.76
CA LEU A 83 15.14 -8.36 4.74
C LEU A 83 15.69 -8.56 6.15
N ILE A 84 14.84 -9.11 7.02
CA ILE A 84 15.10 -9.26 8.45
C ILE A 84 16.26 -10.22 8.73
N GLU A 85 16.48 -11.22 7.88
CA GLU A 85 17.58 -12.18 8.01
C GLU A 85 18.95 -11.50 7.87
N ARG A 86 19.07 -10.49 6.98
CA ARG A 86 20.33 -9.78 6.74
C ARG A 86 20.72 -8.84 7.89
N ILE A 87 19.81 -8.56 8.80
CA ILE A 87 20.10 -7.77 10.02
C ILE A 87 21.12 -8.52 10.89
N ALA A 88 21.17 -9.85 10.84
CA ALA A 88 22.15 -10.65 11.57
C ALA A 88 23.58 -10.48 11.04
N GLU A 89 23.75 -10.08 9.78
CA GLU A 89 25.03 -9.89 9.11
C GLU A 89 25.66 -8.52 9.43
N LEU A 90 24.89 -7.60 10.04
CA LEU A 90 25.36 -6.25 10.33
C LEU A 90 26.52 -6.26 11.35
N PRO A 91 27.57 -5.44 11.10
CA PRO A 91 28.70 -5.31 12.01
C PRO A 91 28.23 -4.76 13.36
N GLY A 92 28.35 -5.58 14.41
CA GLY A 92 27.89 -5.29 15.77
C GLY A 92 26.73 -6.17 16.26
N VAL A 93 25.95 -6.75 15.34
CA VAL A 93 24.86 -7.70 15.68
C VAL A 93 25.34 -9.15 15.64
N ALA A 94 26.24 -9.48 14.71
CA ALA A 94 26.76 -10.83 14.47
C ALA A 94 27.51 -11.48 15.68
N GLY A 95 27.84 -10.70 16.71
CA GLY A 95 28.59 -11.16 17.89
C GLY A 95 27.80 -11.16 19.20
N VAL A 96 26.54 -10.68 19.21
CA VAL A 96 25.76 -10.53 20.45
C VAL A 96 24.57 -11.49 20.43
N PRO A 97 24.56 -12.54 21.27
CA PRO A 97 23.45 -13.47 21.33
C PRO A 97 22.15 -12.75 21.75
N GLY A 98 21.09 -12.90 20.94
CA GLY A 98 19.79 -12.26 21.16
C GLY A 98 19.65 -10.82 20.63
N ALA A 99 20.71 -10.19 20.11
CA ALA A 99 20.61 -8.85 19.55
C ALA A 99 19.75 -8.80 18.29
N HIS A 100 19.82 -9.83 17.43
CA HIS A 100 19.00 -9.94 16.23
C HIS A 100 17.50 -9.91 16.58
N GLU A 101 17.04 -10.85 17.42
CA GLU A 101 15.63 -10.98 17.80
C GLU A 101 15.07 -9.69 18.42
N ALA A 102 15.86 -9.02 19.26
CA ALA A 102 15.45 -7.76 19.88
C ALA A 102 15.42 -6.58 18.88
N ILE A 103 16.32 -6.52 17.90
CA ILE A 103 16.24 -5.55 16.80
C ILE A 103 15.01 -5.82 15.95
N VAL A 104 14.71 -7.09 15.66
CA VAL A 104 13.48 -7.48 14.95
C VAL A 104 12.25 -7.04 15.72
N HIS A 105 12.22 -7.27 17.04
CA HIS A 105 11.10 -6.84 17.87
C HIS A 105 10.95 -5.31 17.89
N ALA A 106 12.03 -4.55 18.03
CA ALA A 106 12.01 -3.09 17.94
C ALA A 106 11.51 -2.62 16.56
N GLY A 107 11.92 -3.30 15.49
CA GLY A 107 11.44 -3.06 14.13
C GLY A 107 9.94 -3.33 13.98
N GLN A 108 9.43 -4.42 14.56
CA GLN A 108 7.99 -4.74 14.57
C GLN A 108 7.16 -3.67 15.27
N VAL A 109 7.65 -3.15 16.41
CA VAL A 109 6.98 -2.06 17.14
C VAL A 109 6.96 -0.77 16.30
N ALA A 110 8.11 -0.40 15.72
CA ALA A 110 8.19 0.77 14.84
C ALA A 110 7.28 0.63 13.61
N TYR A 111 7.22 -0.57 13.03
CA TYR A 111 6.35 -0.89 11.90
C TYR A 111 4.87 -0.77 12.28
N ALA A 112 4.46 -1.35 13.41
CA ALA A 112 3.09 -1.29 13.90
C ALA A 112 2.62 0.16 14.13
N GLU A 113 3.48 1.02 14.71
CA GLU A 113 3.16 2.44 14.89
C GLU A 113 3.03 3.20 13.55
N ALA A 114 3.90 2.93 12.59
CA ALA A 114 3.89 3.62 11.30
C ALA A 114 2.71 3.16 10.42
N TYR A 115 2.30 1.90 10.52
CA TYR A 115 1.28 1.32 9.65
C TYR A 115 -0.12 1.92 9.85
N VAL A 116 -0.41 2.46 11.04
CA VAL A 116 -1.68 3.14 11.32
C VAL A 116 -1.93 4.31 10.35
N TYR A 117 -0.87 5.00 9.92
CA TYR A 117 -1.01 6.11 8.98
C TYR A 117 -1.46 5.68 7.60
N VAL A 118 -1.12 4.46 7.15
CA VAL A 118 -1.59 3.91 5.88
C VAL A 118 -3.11 3.73 5.91
N TYR A 119 -3.66 3.30 7.05
CA TYR A 119 -5.12 3.21 7.23
C TYR A 119 -5.80 4.57 7.17
N TYR A 120 -5.22 5.61 7.76
CA TYR A 120 -5.79 6.97 7.66
C TYR A 120 -5.84 7.49 6.21
N VAL A 121 -4.79 7.23 5.42
CA VAL A 121 -4.79 7.59 4.00
C VAL A 121 -5.86 6.80 3.25
N SER A 122 -6.05 5.52 3.57
CA SER A 122 -7.07 4.67 2.95
C SER A 122 -8.49 5.19 3.20
N ILE A 123 -8.75 5.65 4.43
CA ILE A 123 -10.03 6.30 4.78
C ILE A 123 -10.24 7.56 3.93
N ALA A 124 -9.22 8.40 3.74
CA ALA A 124 -9.35 9.61 2.91
C ALA A 124 -9.73 9.27 1.45
N PHE A 125 -9.04 8.31 0.83
CA PHE A 125 -9.39 7.85 -0.53
C PHE A 125 -10.79 7.23 -0.60
N GLY A 126 -11.20 6.47 0.41
CA GLY A 126 -12.55 5.91 0.52
C GLY A 126 -13.63 6.98 0.67
N THR A 127 -13.40 8.02 1.47
CA THR A 127 -14.35 9.13 1.59
C THR A 127 -14.51 9.89 0.28
N ASN A 128 -13.42 10.10 -0.46
CA ASN A 128 -13.49 10.76 -1.76
C ASN A 128 -14.32 9.96 -2.79
N SER A 129 -14.23 8.63 -2.77
CA SER A 129 -15.04 7.80 -3.66
C SER A 129 -16.52 7.81 -3.29
N ILE A 130 -16.85 7.85 -1.99
CA ILE A 130 -18.24 8.01 -1.52
C ILE A 130 -18.82 9.35 -1.99
N VAL A 131 -18.06 10.44 -1.84
CA VAL A 131 -18.49 11.76 -2.32
C VAL A 131 -18.70 11.74 -3.82
N ALA A 132 -17.76 11.17 -4.60
CA ALA A 132 -17.92 11.04 -6.04
C ALA A 132 -19.16 10.22 -6.43
N ALA A 133 -19.49 9.17 -5.68
CA ALA A 133 -20.69 8.36 -5.90
C ALA A 133 -21.99 9.14 -5.65
N CYS A 134 -22.01 10.08 -4.70
CA CYS A 134 -23.17 10.95 -4.46
C CYS A 134 -23.45 11.92 -5.62
N PHE A 135 -22.44 12.24 -6.43
CA PHE A 135 -22.59 13.08 -7.64
C PHE A 135 -22.82 12.25 -8.92
N LEU A 136 -22.91 10.93 -8.82
CA LEU A 136 -23.23 10.07 -9.95
C LEU A 136 -24.73 10.21 -10.27
N GLY A 137 -25.04 10.93 -11.36
CA GLY A 137 -26.41 11.16 -11.81
C GLY A 137 -27.12 9.89 -12.31
N ASP A 138 -28.43 10.01 -12.57
CA ASP A 138 -29.27 8.89 -13.01
C ASP A 138 -28.81 8.32 -14.36
N ILE A 139 -28.29 7.09 -14.34
CA ILE A 139 -27.82 6.34 -15.52
C ILE A 139 -28.98 5.59 -16.21
N GLY A 140 -30.19 5.58 -15.62
CA GLY A 140 -31.34 4.85 -16.15
C GLY A 140 -31.73 5.22 -17.58
N LYS A 141 -31.33 6.41 -18.05
CA LYS A 141 -31.53 6.87 -19.42
C LYS A 141 -30.67 6.15 -20.48
N TYR A 142 -29.60 5.47 -20.06
CA TYR A 142 -28.67 4.73 -20.92
C TYR A 142 -28.80 3.20 -20.76
N MET A 143 -29.70 2.74 -19.90
CA MET A 143 -29.96 1.34 -19.62
C MET A 143 -31.14 0.86 -20.49
N THR A 144 -30.94 0.83 -21.82
CA THR A 144 -31.95 0.31 -22.76
C THR A 144 -31.89 -1.23 -22.75
N ASP A 145 -33.06 -1.87 -22.72
CA ASP A 145 -33.27 -3.33 -22.64
C ASP A 145 -32.92 -4.06 -23.96
N ASP A 146 -31.90 -3.60 -24.68
CA ASP A 146 -31.42 -4.22 -25.92
C ASP A 146 -30.38 -5.29 -25.58
N VAL A 147 -30.73 -6.55 -25.85
CA VAL A 147 -29.87 -7.72 -25.65
C VAL A 147 -29.10 -7.97 -26.94
N ALA A 148 -27.81 -7.64 -26.92
CA ALA A 148 -26.85 -7.86 -28.00
C ALA A 148 -26.67 -9.32 -28.46
N VAL A 149 -26.99 -10.27 -27.58
CA VAL A 149 -26.81 -11.70 -27.85
C VAL A 149 -28.18 -12.31 -28.13
N VAL A 150 -28.52 -12.38 -29.41
CA VAL A 150 -29.44 -13.41 -29.91
C VAL A 150 -28.57 -14.62 -30.23
N MET A 151 -28.84 -15.76 -29.58
CA MET A 151 -28.20 -17.04 -29.94
C MET A 151 -28.55 -17.45 -31.37
#